data_AF-A0A3C1BE59-F1
#
_entry.id   AF-A0A3C1BE59-F1
#
_cell.length_a   1.000
_cell.length_b   1.000
_cell.length_c   1.000
_cell.angle_alpha   90.00
_cell.angle_beta   90.00
_cell.angle_gamma   90.00
#
_symmetry.space_group_name_H-M   'P 1'
#
loop_
_entity.id
_entity.type
_entity.pdbx_description
1 polymer ?
#
loop_
_entity_poly.entity_id
_entity_poly.type
_entity_poly.pdbx_seq_one_letter_code
_entity_poly.pdbx_strand_id
1 'polypeptide(L)'
;MHQDLLNLKIQAIIGTNWTLSDKVVLDLGCGFWDVDDIQESSPIYFKKKGAKKIIGVDLNENDIKVLKDYFPEHFKGDGSEFLVKKITKTNDLLELITKYNIE
;
A
#
# COMPACT_ATOMS: atom_id res chain seq x y z
N MET A 1 12.85 -23.48 1.97
CA MET A 1 11.97 -23.08 3.08
C MET A 1 11.66 -21.58 3.14
N HIS A 2 12.61 -20.65 2.94
CA HIS A 2 12.27 -19.20 2.79
C HIS A 2 11.81 -18.80 1.38
N GLN A 3 12.33 -19.45 0.34
CA GLN A 3 11.95 -19.14 -1.06
C GLN A 3 10.51 -19.57 -1.39
N ASP A 4 10.05 -20.63 -0.75
CA ASP A 4 8.74 -21.24 -1.00
C ASP A 4 7.60 -20.38 -0.42
N LEU A 5 7.83 -19.72 0.72
CA LEU A 5 6.91 -18.73 1.30
C LEU A 5 6.83 -17.46 0.45
N LEU A 6 7.95 -17.02 -0.12
CA LEU A 6 7.98 -15.86 -1.03
C LEU A 6 7.20 -16.16 -2.32
N ASN A 7 7.37 -17.37 -2.89
CA ASN A 7 6.67 -17.80 -4.08
C ASN A 7 5.17 -18.04 -3.85
N LEU A 8 4.75 -18.53 -2.68
CA LEU A 8 3.32 -18.64 -2.34
C LEU A 8 2.65 -17.25 -2.19
N LYS A 9 3.39 -16.25 -1.70
CA LYS A 9 2.87 -14.89 -1.53
C LYS A 9 2.79 -14.10 -2.84
N ILE A 10 3.72 -14.33 -3.78
CA ILE A 10 3.74 -13.64 -5.08
C ILE A 10 2.69 -14.21 -6.06
N GLN A 11 2.30 -15.49 -5.94
CA GLN A 11 1.23 -16.07 -6.76
C GLN A 11 -0.19 -15.52 -6.48
N ALA A 12 -0.39 -14.70 -5.44
CA ALA A 12 -1.69 -14.14 -5.07
C ALA A 12 -2.19 -12.98 -5.97
N ILE A 13 -1.39 -12.52 -6.94
CA ILE A 13 -1.73 -11.35 -7.78
C ILE A 13 -2.61 -11.72 -9.00
N ILE A 14 -2.76 -13.01 -9.33
CA ILE A 14 -3.44 -13.46 -10.55
C ILE A 14 -4.60 -14.41 -10.20
N GLY A 15 -5.68 -13.87 -9.62
CA GLY A 15 -6.86 -14.66 -9.30
C GLY A 15 -7.97 -13.82 -8.67
N THR A 16 -9.01 -13.56 -9.45
CA THR A 16 -10.20 -12.80 -9.08
C THR A 16 -10.87 -13.37 -7.82
N ASN A 17 -11.19 -12.49 -6.85
CA ASN A 17 -11.92 -12.71 -5.57
C ASN A 17 -11.11 -12.79 -4.26
N TRP A 18 -10.05 -11.98 -4.08
CA TRP A 18 -9.60 -11.64 -2.72
C TRP A 18 -10.43 -10.48 -2.17
N THR A 19 -11.15 -10.71 -1.06
CA THR A 19 -11.62 -9.64 -0.20
C THR A 19 -10.41 -9.01 0.49
N LEU A 20 -10.18 -7.71 0.27
CA LEU A 20 -9.16 -6.95 1.01
C LEU A 20 -9.60 -6.59 2.43
N SER A 21 -10.80 -7.02 2.83
CA SER A 21 -11.29 -6.90 4.21
C SER A 21 -10.23 -7.37 5.18
N ASP A 22 -9.96 -6.55 6.19
CA ASP A 22 -9.05 -6.82 7.30
C ASP A 22 -7.56 -6.91 6.96
N LYS A 23 -7.18 -6.71 5.70
CA LYS A 23 -5.77 -6.74 5.27
C LYS A 23 -5.07 -5.40 5.38
N VAL A 24 -3.79 -5.43 5.73
CA VAL A 24 -2.86 -4.32 5.55
C VAL A 24 -2.28 -4.43 4.14
N VAL A 25 -2.43 -3.38 3.33
CA VAL A 25 -1.93 -3.36 1.95
C VAL A 25 -0.67 -2.52 1.89
N LEU A 26 0.37 -3.06 1.26
CA LEU A 26 1.55 -2.30 0.87
C LEU A 26 1.41 -1.86 -0.57
N ASP A 27 1.39 -0.55 -0.79
CA ASP A 27 1.24 0.07 -2.10
C ASP A 27 2.55 0.75 -2.50
N LEU A 28 3.23 0.22 -3.52
CA LEU A 28 4.53 0.70 -3.98
C LEU A 28 4.35 1.57 -5.23
N GLY A 29 4.83 2.80 -5.18
CA GLY A 29 4.53 3.79 -6.21
C GLY A 29 3.12 4.35 -6.06
N CYS A 30 2.70 4.61 -4.83
CA CYS A 30 1.31 4.97 -4.49
C CYS A 30 0.92 6.40 -4.87
N GLY A 31 1.77 7.12 -5.61
CA GLY A 31 1.51 8.47 -6.12
C GLY A 31 0.49 8.52 -7.26
N PHE A 32 0.40 9.68 -7.91
CA PHE A 32 -0.61 9.97 -8.94
C PHE A 32 -0.06 9.69 -10.34
N TRP A 33 0.35 8.44 -10.59
CA TRP A 33 0.79 8.03 -11.92
C TRP A 33 -0.41 8.02 -12.86
N ASP A 34 -0.48 9.03 -13.74
CA ASP A 34 -1.50 9.18 -14.78
C ASP A 34 -2.96 9.35 -14.30
N VAL A 35 -3.15 9.88 -13.08
CA VAL A 35 -4.49 10.22 -12.56
C VAL A 35 -4.53 11.67 -12.08
N ASP A 36 -5.55 12.42 -12.51
CA ASP A 36 -5.79 13.81 -12.08
C ASP A 36 -6.75 13.88 -10.87
N ASP A 37 -7.53 12.82 -10.64
CA ASP A 37 -8.45 12.71 -9.50
C ASP A 37 -7.89 11.76 -8.44
N ILE A 38 -7.70 12.28 -7.23
CA ILE A 38 -7.28 11.50 -6.06
C ILE A 38 -8.19 10.29 -5.83
N GLN A 39 -9.48 10.36 -6.14
CA GLN A 39 -10.43 9.26 -5.99
C GLN A 39 -10.08 8.01 -6.79
N GLU A 40 -9.25 8.17 -7.82
CA GLU A 40 -8.78 7.12 -8.72
C GLU A 40 -7.38 6.58 -8.35
N SER A 41 -6.73 7.18 -7.35
CA SER A 41 -5.43 6.70 -6.85
C SER A 41 -5.51 5.29 -6.26
N SER A 42 -4.42 4.53 -6.38
CA SER A 42 -4.36 3.15 -5.88
C SER A 42 -4.65 3.01 -4.37
N PRO A 43 -4.19 3.91 -3.46
CA PRO A 43 -4.55 3.83 -2.05
C PRO A 43 -6.05 3.87 -1.80
N ILE A 44 -6.75 4.75 -2.52
CA ILE A 44 -8.20 4.95 -2.37
C ILE A 44 -8.95 3.78 -2.99
N TYR A 45 -8.50 3.25 -4.14
CA TYR A 45 -9.03 2.03 -4.70
C TYR A 45 -8.98 0.87 -3.70
N PHE A 46 -7.81 0.60 -3.10
CA PHE A 46 -7.66 -0.47 -2.10
C PHE A 46 -8.52 -0.23 -0.87
N LYS A 47 -8.63 1.03 -0.43
CA LYS A 47 -9.48 1.39 0.70
C LYS A 47 -10.96 1.12 0.41
N LYS A 48 -11.47 1.52 -0.76
CA LYS A 48 -12.83 1.24 -1.23
C LYS A 48 -13.11 -0.26 -1.39
N LYS A 49 -12.07 -1.08 -1.61
CA LYS A 49 -12.13 -2.55 -1.66
C LYS A 49 -12.07 -3.24 -0.29
N GLY A 50 -11.97 -2.46 0.80
CA GLY A 50 -12.07 -2.95 2.17
C GLY A 50 -10.74 -3.11 2.91
N ALA A 51 -9.63 -2.63 2.35
CA ALA A 51 -8.35 -2.68 3.05
C ALA A 51 -8.44 -2.00 4.42
N LYS A 52 -7.98 -2.71 5.46
CA LYS A 52 -7.97 -2.20 6.84
C LYS A 52 -7.07 -0.98 6.97
N LYS A 53 -5.87 -1.08 6.42
CA LYS A 53 -4.81 -0.07 6.49
C LYS A 53 -3.98 -0.09 5.21
N ILE A 54 -3.61 1.09 4.73
CA ILE A 54 -2.70 1.25 3.60
C ILE A 54 -1.34 1.70 4.10
N ILE A 55 -0.28 1.06 3.61
CA ILE A 55 1.09 1.53 3.71
C ILE A 55 1.50 1.97 2.31
N GLY A 56 1.37 3.26 2.03
CA GLY A 56 1.79 3.84 0.75
C GLY A 56 3.27 4.20 0.79
N VAL A 57 4.02 3.82 -0.25
CA VAL A 57 5.43 4.18 -0.38
C VAL A 57 5.68 4.74 -1.76
N ASP A 58 6.22 5.95 -1.83
CA ASP A 58 6.62 6.59 -3.08
C ASP A 58 7.91 7.40 -2.86
N LEU A 59 8.59 7.74 -3.95
CA LEU A 59 9.68 8.70 -3.97
C LEU A 59 9.21 10.14 -4.15
N ASN A 60 8.01 10.33 -4.71
CA ASN A 60 7.45 11.65 -4.93
C ASN A 60 6.87 12.24 -3.63
N GLU A 61 7.60 13.18 -3.03
CA GLU A 61 7.20 13.82 -1.79
C GLU A 61 5.88 14.59 -1.89
N ASN A 62 5.59 15.17 -3.06
CA ASN A 62 4.36 15.93 -3.26
C ASN A 62 3.15 15.01 -3.21
N ASP A 63 3.22 13.86 -3.86
CA ASP A 63 2.12 12.89 -3.86
C ASP A 63 1.88 12.33 -2.47
N ILE A 64 2.96 11.98 -1.76
CA ILE A 64 2.89 11.52 -0.37
C ILE A 64 2.28 12.58 0.53
N LYS A 65 2.60 13.86 0.33
CA LYS A 65 2.00 14.95 1.10
C LYS A 65 0.50 15.04 0.87
N VAL A 66 0.06 15.03 -0.39
CA VAL A 66 -1.38 15.07 -0.72
C VAL A 66 -2.12 13.89 -0.07
N LEU A 67 -1.56 12.67 -0.11
CA LEU A 67 -2.16 11.50 0.53
C LEU A 67 -2.21 11.61 2.06
N LYS A 68 -1.15 12.16 2.69
CA LYS A 68 -1.11 12.41 4.14
C LYS A 68 -2.14 13.43 4.60
N ASP A 69 -2.46 14.42 3.76
CA ASP A 69 -3.47 15.42 4.07
C ASP A 69 -4.88 14.82 3.84
N TYR A 70 -5.07 14.09 2.75
CA TYR A 70 -6.36 13.54 2.36
C TYR A 70 -6.86 12.40 3.28
N PHE A 71 -6.02 11.41 3.60
CA PHE A 71 -6.45 10.19 4.30
C PHE A 71 -7.02 10.43 5.70
N PRO A 72 -6.42 11.25 6.57
CA PRO A 72 -6.97 11.52 7.90
C PRO A 72 -8.35 12.20 7.88
N GLU A 73 -8.63 13.00 6.84
CA GLU A 73 -9.93 13.67 6.67
C GLU A 73 -11.02 12.69 6.21
N HIS A 74 -10.69 11.74 5.33
CA HIS A 74 -11.66 10.88 4.66
C HIS A 74 -11.74 9.46 5.25
N PHE A 75 -10.67 9.00 5.90
CA PHE A 75 -10.52 7.67 6.51
C PHE A 75 -9.97 7.79 7.94
N LYS A 76 -10.59 8.67 8.73
CA LYS A 76 -10.13 9.04 10.06
C LYS A 76 -9.86 7.83 10.96
N GLY A 77 -8.63 7.75 11.47
CA GLY A 77 -8.22 6.74 12.45
C GLY A 77 -7.99 5.33 11.88
N ASP A 78 -7.96 5.17 10.56
CA ASP A 78 -7.70 3.85 9.95
C ASP A 78 -6.24 3.38 10.08
N GLY A 79 -5.36 4.29 10.51
CA GLY A 79 -3.95 4.02 10.74
C GLY A 79 -3.12 3.92 9.48
N SER A 80 -3.64 4.30 8.30
CA SER A 80 -2.88 4.33 7.06
C SER A 80 -1.67 5.27 7.17
N GLU A 81 -0.56 4.87 6.58
CA GLU A 81 0.71 5.58 6.62
C GLU A 81 1.29 5.72 5.21
N PHE A 82 1.83 6.90 4.92
CA PHE A 82 2.43 7.22 3.63
C PHE A 82 3.88 7.65 3.83
N LEU A 83 4.80 6.99 3.15
CA LEU A 83 6.24 7.13 3.37
C LEU A 83 6.93 7.59 2.10
N VAL A 84 7.73 8.65 2.24
CA VAL A 84 8.73 8.98 1.22
C VAL A 84 9.90 8.02 1.43
N LYS A 85 10.01 6.97 0.63
CA LYS A 85 11.09 5.99 0.75
C LYS A 85 11.43 5.37 -0.60
N LYS A 86 12.73 5.32 -0.89
CA LYS A 86 13.27 4.53 -1.99
C LYS A 86 13.32 3.06 -1.61
N ILE A 87 12.73 2.19 -2.44
CA ILE A 87 12.90 0.73 -2.35
C ILE A 87 13.94 0.33 -3.39
N THR A 88 15.12 -0.12 -2.94
CA THR A 88 16.25 -0.44 -3.83
C THR A 88 16.68 -1.89 -3.74
N LYS A 89 16.45 -2.53 -2.60
CA LYS A 89 16.85 -3.91 -2.31
C LYS A 89 15.75 -4.64 -1.57
N THR A 90 15.79 -5.97 -1.62
CA THR A 90 14.81 -6.85 -0.98
C THR A 90 14.63 -6.55 0.51
N ASN A 91 15.71 -6.19 1.22
CA ASN A 91 15.62 -5.89 2.65
C ASN A 91 14.76 -4.66 2.96
N ASP A 92 14.73 -3.65 2.06
CA ASP A 92 13.89 -2.46 2.26
C ASP A 92 12.40 -2.85 2.28
N LEU A 93 12.03 -3.84 1.46
CA LEU A 93 10.68 -4.39 1.41
C LEU A 93 10.37 -5.27 2.61
N LEU A 94 11.30 -6.15 3.01
CA LEU A 94 11.15 -7.03 4.17
C LEU A 94 10.98 -6.24 5.47
N GLU A 95 11.70 -5.12 5.61
CA GLU A 95 11.53 -4.19 6.74
C GLU A 95 10.10 -3.67 6.84
N LEU A 96 9.50 -3.25 5.71
CA LEU A 96 8.14 -2.73 5.68
C LEU A 96 7.11 -3.82 5.99
N ILE A 97 7.25 -4.99 5.35
CA ILE A 97 6.38 -6.14 5.56
C ILE A 97 6.37 -6.54 7.04
N THR A 98 7.55 -6.60 7.65
CA THR A 98 7.70 -6.98 9.06
C THR A 98 7.15 -5.90 9.99
N LYS A 99 7.52 -4.64 9.77
CA LYS A 99 7.11 -3.50 10.60
C LYS A 99 5.59 -3.33 10.66
N TYR A 100 4.92 -3.53 9.52
CA TYR A 100 3.48 -3.28 9.40
C TYR A 100 2.63 -4.55 9.41
N ASN A 101 3.25 -5.71 9.63
CA ASN A 101 2.58 -7.00 9.65
C ASN A 101 1.70 -7.24 8.40
N ILE A 102 2.32 -7.11 7.22
CA ILE A 102 1.64 -7.30 5.93
C ILE A 102 1.55 -8.81 5.63
N GLU A 103 0.31 -9.32 5.54
CA GLU A 103 -0.01 -10.76 5.46
C GLU A 103 -0.59 -11.24 4.11
#